data_AF-A0A219AQ85-F1
#
_entry.id   AF-A0A219AQ85-F1
#
_cell.length_a   1.000
_cell.length_b   1.000
_cell.length_c   1.000
_cell.angle_alpha   90.00
_cell.angle_beta   90.00
_cell.angle_gamma   90.00
#
_symmetry.space_group_name_H-M   'P 1'
#
loop_
_entity.id
_entity.type
_entity.pdbx_description
1 polymer ?
#
loop_
_entity_poly.entity_id
_entity_poly.type
_entity_poly.pdbx_seq_one_letter_code
_entity_poly.pdbx_strand_id
1 'polypeptide(L)'
;MMFDPSLLLSPHAFLLGILFRHQAFRASHLTSPRQLDELDIHPGERELPLPIRSDLKEVCIFRRAVKTLTGYEMSATKTITNGMMASWIKRVGEIMGLQYETIPYSLRYNAANEFDKAVSFQNQLEEHS
;
A
#
# COMPACT_ATOMS: atom_id res chain seq x y z
N MET A 1 -17.09 -7.41 -7.17
CA MET A 1 -16.38 -8.67 -6.80
C MET A 1 -14.90 -8.47 -7.08
N MET A 2 -14.16 -7.94 -6.11
CA MET A 2 -12.73 -7.60 -6.22
C MET A 2 -11.92 -8.44 -5.24
N PHE A 3 -11.89 -9.76 -5.44
CA PHE A 3 -10.97 -10.64 -4.71
C PHE A 3 -10.29 -11.55 -5.72
N ASP A 4 -9.40 -10.95 -6.50
CA ASP A 4 -8.33 -11.69 -7.15
C ASP A 4 -7.20 -11.88 -6.11
N PRO A 5 -6.76 -13.11 -5.79
CA PRO A 5 -5.68 -13.36 -4.84
C PRO A 5 -4.38 -12.62 -5.19
N SER A 6 -4.13 -12.35 -6.47
CA SER A 6 -2.96 -11.60 -6.94
C SER A 6 -2.99 -10.13 -6.52
N LEU A 7 -4.18 -9.55 -6.31
CA LEU A 7 -4.32 -8.17 -5.84
C LEU A 7 -4.01 -8.01 -4.35
N LEU A 8 -4.02 -9.09 -3.57
CA LEU A 8 -3.78 -9.05 -2.12
C LEU A 8 -2.36 -8.56 -1.79
N LEU A 9 -1.41 -8.74 -2.72
CA LEU A 9 -0.04 -8.23 -2.64
C LEU A 9 0.22 -7.06 -3.59
N SER A 10 -0.80 -6.56 -4.30
CA SER A 10 -0.65 -5.39 -5.17
C SER A 10 -0.38 -4.14 -4.32
N PRO A 11 0.69 -3.37 -4.61
CA PRO A 11 0.96 -2.11 -3.93
C PRO A 11 -0.24 -1.14 -3.99
N HIS A 12 -0.98 -1.17 -5.10
CA HIS A 12 -2.16 -0.33 -5.32
C HIS A 12 -3.32 -0.71 -4.40
N ALA A 13 -3.63 -2.01 -4.28
CA ALA A 13 -4.69 -2.49 -3.39
C ALA A 13 -4.35 -2.19 -1.93
N PHE A 14 -3.07 -2.32 -1.56
CA PHE A 14 -2.60 -1.99 -0.22
C PHE A 14 -2.73 -0.49 0.10
N LEU A 15 -2.28 0.38 -0.81
CA LEU A 15 -2.44 1.84 -0.67
C LEU A 15 -3.91 2.23 -0.56
N LEU A 16 -4.77 1.64 -1.40
CA LEU A 16 -6.20 1.90 -1.36
C LEU A 16 -6.82 1.46 -0.02
N GLY A 17 -6.43 0.30 0.50
CA GLY A 17 -6.83 -0.15 1.84
C GLY A 17 -6.42 0.83 2.95
N ILE A 18 -5.22 1.41 2.85
CA ILE A 18 -4.78 2.47 3.77
C ILE A 18 -5.70 3.71 3.65
N LEU A 19 -6.01 4.15 2.44
CA LEU A 19 -6.89 5.32 2.22
C LEU A 19 -8.28 5.10 2.85
N PHE A 20 -8.88 3.92 2.68
CA PHE A 20 -10.16 3.60 3.32
C PHE A 20 -10.07 3.54 4.84
N ARG A 21 -9.01 2.91 5.39
CA ARG A 21 -8.79 2.86 6.84
C ARG A 21 -8.71 4.25 7.47
N HIS A 22 -8.15 5.21 6.73
CA HIS A 22 -8.01 6.59 7.18
C HIS A 22 -9.19 7.49 6.77
N GLN A 23 -10.21 6.97 6.09
CA GLN A 23 -11.30 7.77 5.50
C GLN A 23 -10.75 8.98 4.75
N ALA A 24 -9.76 8.70 3.89
CA ALA A 24 -8.92 9.71 3.27
C ALA A 24 -9.65 10.54 2.21
N PHE A 25 -10.70 10.00 1.60
CA PHE A 25 -11.47 10.70 0.57
C PHE A 25 -12.33 11.82 1.16
N ARG A 26 -12.47 12.94 0.43
CA ARG A 26 -13.42 14.01 0.80
C ARG A 26 -14.87 13.55 0.66
N ALA A 27 -15.12 12.58 -0.19
CA ALA A 27 -16.39 11.90 -0.31
C ALA A 27 -16.67 11.08 0.95
N SER A 28 -17.44 11.64 1.88
CA SER A 28 -17.76 11.00 3.17
C SER A 28 -18.56 9.70 3.04
N HIS A 29 -19.20 9.46 1.89
CA HIS A 29 -19.89 8.21 1.60
C HIS A 29 -18.93 7.06 1.30
N LEU A 30 -17.70 7.32 0.83
CA LEU A 30 -16.69 6.29 0.52
C LEU A 30 -15.99 5.78 1.79
N THR A 31 -16.66 4.90 2.51
CA THR A 31 -16.16 4.31 3.76
C THR A 31 -15.65 2.88 3.57
N SER A 32 -16.02 2.22 2.47
CA SER A 32 -15.57 0.87 2.17
C SER A 32 -15.18 0.70 0.70
N PRO A 33 -14.23 -0.22 0.40
CA PRO A 33 -13.83 -0.52 -0.97
C PRO A 33 -14.98 -0.97 -1.89
N ARG A 34 -16.04 -1.57 -1.33
CA ARG A 34 -17.19 -2.04 -2.13
C ARG A 34 -17.92 -0.92 -2.83
N GLN A 35 -17.84 0.30 -2.29
CA GLN A 35 -18.50 1.47 -2.84
C GLN A 35 -17.74 2.05 -4.05
N LEU A 36 -16.54 1.55 -4.36
CA LEU A 36 -15.87 1.85 -5.61
C LEU A 36 -16.58 1.21 -6.81
N ASP A 37 -17.19 0.03 -6.61
CA ASP A 37 -17.97 -0.65 -7.66
C ASP A 37 -19.26 0.16 -7.99
N GLU A 38 -19.68 1.07 -7.11
CA GLU A 38 -20.86 1.93 -7.26
C GLU A 38 -20.53 3.31 -7.85
N LEU A 39 -19.24 3.62 -8.08
CA LEU A 39 -18.84 4.88 -8.67
C LEU A 39 -19.20 4.90 -10.16
N ASP A 40 -20.07 5.84 -10.52
CA ASP A 40 -20.48 6.07 -11.90
C ASP A 40 -19.60 7.16 -12.53
N ILE A 41 -18.88 6.80 -13.59
CA ILE A 41 -18.14 7.76 -14.42
C ILE A 41 -19.10 8.17 -15.54
N HIS A 42 -19.45 9.46 -15.58
CA HIS A 42 -20.48 9.92 -16.51
C HIS A 42 -20.09 9.61 -17.96
N PRO A 43 -21.04 9.16 -18.81
CA PRO A 43 -20.76 8.92 -20.22
C PRO A 43 -20.18 10.16 -20.91
N GLY A 44 -18.93 10.06 -21.37
CA GLY A 44 -18.18 11.19 -21.95
C GLY A 44 -17.02 11.68 -21.10
N GLU A 45 -16.97 11.31 -19.82
CA GLU A 45 -15.82 11.50 -18.95
C GLU A 45 -14.94 10.24 -18.93
N ARG A 46 -13.62 10.42 -18.84
CA ARG A 46 -12.65 9.31 -18.80
C ARG A 46 -12.23 8.92 -17.39
N GLU A 47 -12.48 9.80 -16.43
CA GLU A 47 -12.03 9.66 -15.05
C GLU A 47 -13.00 10.36 -14.10
N LEU A 48 -13.16 9.81 -12.90
CA LEU A 48 -13.87 10.45 -11.80
C LEU A 48 -12.85 10.90 -10.75
N PRO A 49 -12.67 12.21 -10.52
CA PRO A 49 -11.73 12.69 -9.52
C PRO A 49 -12.24 12.37 -8.10
N LEU A 50 -11.42 11.65 -7.33
CA LEU A 50 -11.65 11.36 -5.92
C LEU A 50 -10.67 12.15 -5.04
N PRO A 51 -10.96 13.42 -4.73
CA PRO A 51 -10.02 14.26 -3.99
C PRO A 51 -9.82 13.74 -2.56
N ILE A 52 -8.56 13.66 -2.14
CA ILE A 52 -8.15 13.33 -0.78
C ILE A 52 -8.34 14.56 0.11
N ARG A 53 -8.68 14.35 1.38
CA ARG A 53 -8.81 15.42 2.36
C ARG A 53 -7.46 16.08 2.63
N SER A 54 -7.45 17.40 2.74
CA SER A 54 -6.23 18.19 2.93
C SER A 54 -5.57 17.96 4.30
N ASP A 55 -6.35 17.59 5.32
CA ASP A 55 -5.87 17.35 6.68
C ASP A 55 -5.12 16.02 6.84
N LEU A 56 -5.16 15.14 5.85
CA LEU A 56 -4.42 13.87 5.86
C LEU A 56 -2.89 14.08 5.97
N LYS A 57 -2.39 15.25 5.56
CA LYS A 57 -0.97 15.63 5.69
C LYS A 57 -0.50 15.66 7.15
N GLU A 58 -1.40 15.96 8.07
CA GLU A 58 -1.13 16.01 9.51
C GLU A 58 -1.35 14.65 10.20
N VAL A 59 -1.84 13.65 9.46
CA VAL A 59 -2.14 12.32 9.99
C VAL A 59 -0.95 11.39 9.80
N CYS A 60 -0.50 10.77 10.89
CA CYS A 60 0.45 9.66 10.81
C CYS A 60 -0.25 8.43 10.18
N ILE A 61 0.05 8.18 8.89
CA ILE A 61 -0.45 7.03 8.13
C ILE A 61 0.26 5.75 8.58
N PHE A 62 1.59 5.74 8.54
CA PHE A 62 2.40 4.60 8.99
C PHE A 62 2.71 4.72 10.48
N ARG A 63 1.81 4.19 11.31
CA ARG A 63 1.87 4.31 12.76
C ARG A 63 2.81 3.29 13.40
N ARG A 64 3.52 3.74 14.43
CA ARG A 64 4.32 2.86 15.29
C ARG A 64 3.42 1.97 16.15
N ALA A 65 3.77 0.70 16.27
CA ALA A 65 3.24 -0.16 17.34
C ALA A 65 3.87 0.20 18.69
N VAL A 66 3.05 0.36 19.73
CA VAL A 66 3.46 0.62 21.10
C VAL A 66 2.99 -0.54 21.97
N LYS A 67 3.89 -1.05 22.81
CA LYS A 67 3.55 -2.11 23.76
C LYS A 67 2.68 -1.53 24.87
N THR A 68 1.52 -2.11 25.09
CA THR A 68 0.59 -1.79 26.17
C THR A 68 0.57 -2.93 27.19
N LEU A 69 -0.18 -2.76 28.29
CA LEU A 69 -0.35 -3.82 29.30
C LEU A 69 -1.04 -5.07 28.73
N THR A 70 -1.87 -4.90 27.69
CA THR A 70 -2.68 -5.97 27.08
C THR A 70 -2.11 -6.50 25.76
N GLY A 71 -1.03 -5.90 25.24
CA GLY A 71 -0.43 -6.32 23.98
C GLY A 71 0.25 -5.19 23.24
N TYR A 72 -0.17 -4.94 22.00
CA TYR A 72 0.35 -3.87 21.16
C TYR A 72 -0.80 -3.07 20.55
N GLU A 73 -0.64 -1.75 20.55
CA GLU A 73 -1.58 -0.82 19.92
C GLU A 73 -0.85 0.10 18.95
N MET A 74 -1.57 0.63 17.96
CA MET A 74 -1.02 1.62 17.04
C MET A 74 -1.01 3.00 17.70
N SER A 75 0.15 3.66 17.70
CA SER A 75 0.26 5.02 18.20
C SER A 75 -0.62 5.97 17.40
N ALA A 76 -1.38 6.82 18.09
CA ALA A 76 -2.17 7.86 17.44
C ALA A 76 -1.30 8.95 16.76
N THR A 77 -0.09 9.19 17.28
CA THR A 77 0.70 10.37 16.93
C THR A 77 2.12 10.07 16.46
N LYS A 78 2.63 8.85 16.68
CA LYS A 78 4.01 8.50 16.33
C LYS A 78 4.07 7.67 15.06
N THR A 79 4.91 8.10 14.14
CA THR A 79 5.27 7.33 12.95
C THR A 79 6.13 6.13 13.30
N ILE A 80 6.04 5.09 12.48
CA ILE A 80 6.95 3.96 12.53
C ILE A 80 8.38 4.41 12.29
N THR A 81 9.33 3.82 13.01
CA THR A 81 10.75 4.13 12.85
C THR A 81 11.41 3.14 11.89
N ASN A 82 12.50 3.58 11.25
CA ASN A 82 13.30 2.70 10.39
C ASN A 82 13.82 1.47 11.15
N GLY A 83 14.21 1.61 12.42
CA GLY A 83 14.64 0.49 13.26
C GLY A 83 13.53 -0.53 13.50
N MET A 84 12.28 -0.08 13.69
CA MET A 84 11.13 -0.98 13.82
C MET A 84 10.84 -1.72 12.51
N MET A 85 10.83 -0.99 11.38
CA MET A 85 10.65 -1.59 10.05
C MET A 85 11.74 -2.63 9.75
N ALA A 86 13.01 -2.31 10.01
CA ALA A 86 14.12 -3.23 9.80
C ALA A 86 13.98 -4.49 10.67
N SER A 87 13.60 -4.34 11.94
CA SER A 87 13.36 -5.47 12.84
C SER A 87 12.21 -6.36 12.36
N TRP A 88 11.10 -5.77 11.89
CA TRP A 88 9.96 -6.53 11.37
C TRP A 88 10.31 -7.26 10.07
N ILE A 89 11.00 -6.60 9.14
CA ILE A 89 11.40 -7.19 7.87
C ILE A 89 12.38 -8.36 8.11
N LYS A 90 13.35 -8.18 9.01
CA LYS A 90 14.25 -9.27 9.42
C LYS A 90 13.45 -10.45 9.97
N ARG A 91 12.49 -10.19 10.86
CA ARG A 91 11.66 -11.23 11.48
C ARG A 91 10.81 -11.99 10.45
N VAL A 92 10.24 -11.30 9.47
CA VAL A 92 9.51 -11.93 8.37
C VAL A 92 10.44 -12.80 7.54
N GLY A 93 11.64 -12.31 7.21
CA GLY A 93 12.64 -13.08 6.48
C GLY A 93 13.05 -14.39 7.19
N GLU A 94 13.26 -14.32 8.50
CA GLU A 94 13.52 -15.51 9.35
C GLU A 94 12.37 -16.51 9.30
N ILE A 95 11.12 -16.05 9.44
CA ILE A 95 9.93 -16.92 9.39
C ILE A 95 9.78 -17.60 8.03
N MET A 96 10.10 -16.88 6.95
CA MET A 96 10.02 -17.36 5.57
C MET A 96 11.23 -18.21 5.16
N GLY A 97 12.22 -18.41 6.05
CA GLY A 97 13.42 -19.21 5.78
C GLY A 97 14.35 -18.59 4.72
N LEU A 98 14.30 -17.27 4.52
CA LEU A 98 15.16 -16.60 3.54
C LEU A 98 16.62 -16.65 4.01
N GLN A 99 17.50 -17.25 3.18
CA GLN A 99 18.92 -17.47 3.52
C GLN A 99 19.75 -16.19 3.63
N TYR A 100 19.29 -15.08 3.03
CA TYR A 100 19.98 -13.78 3.09
C TYR A 100 19.32 -12.86 4.10
N GLU A 101 20.13 -12.04 4.79
CA GLU A 101 19.62 -10.98 5.67
C GLU A 101 18.59 -10.14 4.89
N THR A 102 17.33 -10.33 5.23
CA THR A 102 16.25 -9.55 4.64
C THR A 102 16.29 -8.22 5.35
N ILE A 103 17.05 -7.28 4.79
CA ILE A 103 17.06 -5.88 5.21
C ILE A 103 16.14 -5.09 4.26
N PRO A 104 15.52 -3.99 4.73
CA PRO A 104 14.62 -3.18 3.89
C PRO A 104 15.22 -2.79 2.53
N TYR A 105 16.54 -2.59 2.49
CA TYR A 105 17.27 -2.24 1.29
C TYR A 105 17.26 -3.34 0.21
N SER A 106 17.50 -4.61 0.58
CA SER A 106 17.56 -5.71 -0.39
C SER A 106 16.20 -5.96 -1.02
N LEU A 107 15.12 -5.81 -0.25
CA LEU A 107 13.75 -5.85 -0.78
C LEU A 107 13.49 -4.71 -1.77
N ARG A 108 13.88 -3.48 -1.43
CA ARG A 108 13.71 -2.33 -2.32
C ARG A 108 14.47 -2.50 -3.64
N TYR A 109 15.72 -2.96 -3.56
CA TYR A 109 16.58 -3.16 -4.71
C TYR A 109 16.05 -4.27 -5.64
N ASN A 110 15.66 -5.41 -5.06
CA ASN A 110 15.08 -6.51 -5.84
C ASN A 110 13.75 -6.11 -6.49
N ALA A 111 12.88 -5.39 -5.77
CA ALA A 111 11.62 -4.89 -6.31
C ALA A 111 11.84 -3.90 -7.46
N ALA A 112 12.82 -2.98 -7.33
CA ALA A 112 13.16 -2.04 -8.40
C ALA A 112 13.65 -2.77 -9.65
N ASN A 113 14.54 -3.75 -9.50
CA ASN A 113 15.04 -4.53 -10.63
C ASN A 113 13.94 -5.33 -11.34
N GLU A 114 13.00 -5.93 -10.59
CA GLU A 114 11.87 -6.64 -11.20
C GLU A 114 10.91 -5.67 -11.91
N PHE A 115 10.73 -4.46 -11.38
CA PHE A 115 9.92 -3.43 -12.02
C PHE A 115 10.55 -2.92 -13.32
N ASP A 116 11.85 -2.65 -13.32
CA ASP A 116 12.59 -2.22 -14.52
C ASP A 116 12.52 -3.28 -15.64
N LYS A 117 12.61 -4.57 -15.27
CA LYS A 117 12.40 -5.67 -16.22
C LYS A 117 10.98 -5.65 -16.79
N ALA A 118 9.95 -5.52 -15.96
CA ALA A 118 8.56 -5.49 -16.42
C ALA A 118 8.30 -4.34 -17.41
N VAL A 119 8.81 -3.14 -17.11
CA VAL A 119 8.73 -1.98 -18.02
C VAL A 119 9.44 -2.27 -19.35
N SER A 120 10.62 -2.88 -19.31
CA SER A 120 11.35 -3.25 -20.53
C SER A 120 10.57 -4.24 -21.40
N PHE A 121 9.87 -5.22 -20.81
CA PHE A 121 9.04 -6.16 -21.55
C PHE A 121 7.82 -5.50 -22.18
N GLN A 122 7.18 -4.55 -21.49
CA GLN A 122 6.05 -3.79 -22.03
C GLN A 122 6.46 -2.93 -23.23
N ASN A 123 7.59 -2.22 -23.15
CA ASN A 123 8.09 -1.39 -24.24
C ASN A 123 8.41 -2.24 -25.50
N GLN A 124 8.94 -3.45 -25.33
CA GLN A 124 9.21 -4.36 -26.45
C GLN A 124 7.95 -4.91 -27.11
N LEU A 125 6.84 -5.04 -26.38
CA LEU A 125 5.55 -5.46 -26.95
C LEU A 125 4.87 -4.33 -27.74
N GLU A 126 5.06 -3.08 -27.31
CA GLU A 126 4.55 -1.90 -28.01
C GLU A 126 5.36 -1.55 -29.28
N GLU A 127 6.66 -1.82 -29.31
CA GLU A 127 7.50 -1.61 -30.51
C GLU A 127 7.25 -2.65 -31.63
N HIS A 128 6.56 -3.75 -31.32
CA HIS A 128 6.26 -4.85 -32.25
C HIS A 128 4.77 -4.95 -32.65
N SER A 129 3.93 -3.97 -32.30
CA SER A 129 2.53 -3.82 -32.77
C SER A 129 2.37 -2.64 -33.73
#